data_AF-A0A1W9R2D3-F1
#
_entry.id   AF-A0A1W9R2D3-F1
#
_cell.length_a   1.000
_cell.length_b   1.000
_cell.length_c   1.000
_cell.angle_alpha   90.00
_cell.angle_beta   90.00
_cell.angle_gamma   90.00
#
_symmetry.space_group_name_H-M   'P 1'
#
loop_
_entity.id
_entity.type
_entity.pdbx_description
1 polymer ?
#
loop_
_entity_poly.entity_id
_entity_poly.type
_entity_poly.pdbx_seq_one_letter_code
_entity_poly.pdbx_strand_id
1 'polypeptide(L)'
;MKNNQLIIYQTEDGKIKIETHFENETVWLNQAQIGELFQKSKATISEHIKNIFKDGELDEELVVRNFRTTTQHGAVKGLTQSKNVKYYNLDVVISVGYRVKSHRGVHFRKWATALIKEYLIKGFAMNDELLKEAGGGNYFDELLARIRDIRSSEKVFWRKVLDVYSTSIDYDPKTEQSVMVFKTIQNKMHWATHGETAAETVYKRVGSAKQNIGLTSFKGEIPTKKETEIAKNYLSEDELNILNRMVTAYLEIAEIQALERTPMYMADWIKQLDVFLKMTGKEILQHSGKISHQKATEKAHTEYKIYKEKIKNRITQVEKDFIKQIENKTKNLKK
;
A
#
# COMPACT_ATOMS: atom_id res chain seq x y z
N MET A 1 -16.47 12.87 -27.13
CA MET A 1 -15.24 12.31 -26.53
C MET A 1 -14.82 13.25 -25.42
N LYS A 2 -14.69 12.78 -24.17
CA LYS A 2 -14.18 13.64 -23.09
C LYS A 2 -12.68 13.82 -23.34
N ASN A 3 -12.27 15.06 -23.64
CA ASN A 3 -10.85 15.43 -23.68
C ASN A 3 -10.31 15.38 -22.24
N ASN A 4 -9.69 14.27 -21.86
CA ASN A 4 -8.97 14.18 -20.59
C ASN A 4 -7.60 14.82 -20.79
N GLN A 5 -7.50 16.12 -20.48
CA GLN A 5 -6.23 16.83 -20.43
C GLN A 5 -5.44 16.32 -19.23
N LEU A 6 -4.39 15.53 -19.46
CA LEU A 6 -3.48 15.06 -18.42
C LEU A 6 -2.18 15.85 -18.49
N ILE A 7 -1.79 16.46 -17.37
CA ILE A 7 -0.49 17.12 -17.22
C ILE A 7 0.53 16.05 -16.84
N ILE A 8 1.45 15.72 -17.76
CA ILE A 8 2.49 14.69 -17.54
C ILE A 8 3.57 15.20 -16.57
N TYR A 9 4.00 16.45 -16.74
CA TYR A 9 4.83 17.18 -15.77
C TYR A 9 4.75 18.68 -16.04
N GLN A 10 4.86 19.49 -14.99
CA GLN A 10 4.78 20.94 -15.08
C GLN A 10 6.19 21.53 -15.06
N THR A 11 6.51 22.38 -16.04
CA THR A 11 7.72 23.24 -15.99
C THR A 11 7.46 24.46 -15.09
N GLU A 12 8.51 25.14 -14.63
CA GLU A 12 8.41 26.36 -13.81
C GLU A 12 7.44 27.40 -14.40
N ASP A 13 7.32 27.46 -15.73
CA ASP A 13 6.42 28.39 -16.42
C ASP A 13 4.92 27.99 -16.38
N GLY A 14 4.56 26.80 -15.87
CA GLY A 14 3.18 26.31 -15.76
C GLY A 14 2.43 26.02 -17.07
N LYS A 15 3.11 26.13 -18.23
CA LYS A 15 2.46 26.26 -19.55
C LYS A 15 2.27 24.98 -20.37
N ILE A 16 2.76 23.83 -19.94
CA ILE A 16 2.68 22.61 -20.77
C ILE A 16 1.42 21.81 -20.41
N LYS A 17 0.40 21.95 -21.26
CA LYS A 17 -0.77 21.07 -21.31
C LYS A 17 -0.70 20.30 -22.62
N ILE A 18 -0.47 18.99 -22.57
CA ILE A 18 -0.57 18.14 -23.77
C ILE A 18 -1.92 17.45 -23.72
N GLU A 19 -2.70 17.59 -24.79
CA GLU A 19 -3.88 16.78 -24.98
C GLU A 19 -3.43 15.34 -25.26
N THR A 20 -3.83 14.42 -24.38
CA THR A 20 -3.41 13.02 -24.44
C THR A 20 -4.63 12.10 -24.48
N HIS A 21 -4.43 10.91 -25.04
CA HIS A 21 -5.41 9.85 -24.95
C HIS A 21 -5.13 9.04 -23.69
N PHE A 22 -6.11 8.98 -22.79
CA PHE A 22 -6.07 8.12 -21.62
C PHE A 22 -6.90 6.87 -21.87
N GLU A 23 -6.25 5.72 -21.92
CA GLU A 23 -6.92 4.42 -22.16
C GLU A 23 -6.14 3.34 -21.41
N ASN A 24 -6.85 2.42 -20.74
CA ASN A 24 -6.28 1.34 -19.93
C ASN A 24 -5.27 1.84 -18.87
N GLU A 25 -5.64 2.89 -18.12
CA GLU A 25 -4.84 3.45 -17.02
C GLU A 25 -3.46 3.98 -17.43
N THR A 26 -3.21 4.15 -18.73
CA THR A 26 -1.97 4.73 -19.25
C THR A 26 -2.22 5.82 -20.27
N VAL A 27 -1.18 6.59 -20.52
CA VAL A 27 -1.18 7.74 -21.40
C VAL A 27 -0.59 7.32 -22.74
N TRP A 28 -1.29 7.63 -23.83
CA TRP A 28 -0.85 7.32 -25.18
C TRP A 28 -0.48 8.60 -25.93
N LEU A 29 0.77 8.68 -26.39
CA LEU A 29 1.30 9.80 -27.18
C LEU A 29 1.87 9.31 -28.50
N ASN A 30 1.63 10.04 -29.58
CA ASN A 30 2.34 9.83 -30.84
C ASN A 30 3.71 10.54 -30.82
N GLN A 31 4.61 10.21 -31.77
CA GLN A 31 5.96 10.79 -31.82
C GLN A 31 5.99 12.33 -31.92
N ALA A 32 4.97 12.95 -32.51
CA ALA A 32 4.90 14.41 -32.63
C ALA A 32 4.60 15.03 -31.26
N GLN A 33 3.66 14.47 -30.51
CA GLN A 33 3.35 14.90 -29.13
C GLN A 33 4.54 14.69 -28.19
N ILE A 34 5.27 13.58 -28.32
CA ILE A 34 6.50 13.36 -27.55
C ILE A 34 7.59 14.38 -27.94
N GLY A 35 7.70 14.69 -29.23
CA GLY A 35 8.60 15.73 -29.75
C GLY A 35 8.27 17.10 -29.19
N GLU A 36 7.00 17.46 -29.12
CA GLU A 36 6.52 18.68 -28.47
C GLU A 36 6.86 18.67 -26.98
N LEU A 37 6.54 17.59 -26.26
CA LEU A 37 6.83 17.44 -24.82
C LEU A 37 8.29 17.73 -24.50
N PHE A 38 9.23 17.17 -25.28
CA PHE A 38 10.66 17.31 -25.01
C PHE A 38 11.38 18.35 -25.88
N GLN A 39 10.67 19.14 -26.69
CA GLN A 39 11.24 20.10 -27.65
C GLN A 39 12.31 19.46 -28.55
N LYS A 40 11.92 18.38 -29.24
CA LYS A 40 12.76 17.69 -30.22
C LYS A 40 12.00 17.38 -31.49
N SER A 41 12.77 17.20 -32.57
CA SER A 41 12.21 16.79 -33.84
C SER A 41 11.66 15.36 -33.73
N LYS A 42 10.63 15.07 -34.53
CA LYS A 42 10.08 13.72 -34.66
C LYS A 42 11.15 12.69 -35.03
N ALA A 43 12.14 13.07 -35.85
CA ALA A 43 13.24 12.20 -36.24
C ALA A 43 14.08 11.75 -35.04
N THR A 44 14.46 12.68 -34.16
CA THR A 44 15.20 12.36 -32.92
C THR A 44 14.39 11.48 -31.99
N ILE A 45 13.09 11.72 -31.84
CA ILE A 45 12.22 10.85 -31.05
C ILE A 45 12.15 9.45 -31.65
N SER A 46 12.02 9.34 -32.97
CA SER A 46 11.98 8.06 -33.67
C SER A 46 13.28 7.27 -33.50
N GLU A 47 14.43 7.95 -33.49
CA GLU A 47 15.73 7.33 -33.22
C GLU A 47 15.80 6.78 -31.79
N HIS A 48 15.41 7.57 -30.79
CA HIS A 48 15.39 7.11 -29.39
C HIS A 48 14.46 5.90 -29.20
N ILE A 49 13.26 5.93 -29.75
CA ILE A 49 12.30 4.82 -29.67
C ILE A 49 12.88 3.55 -30.32
N LYS A 50 13.49 3.68 -31.51
CA LYS A 50 14.13 2.55 -32.19
C LYS A 50 15.24 1.93 -31.34
N ASN A 51 16.05 2.77 -30.69
CA ASN A 51 17.12 2.29 -29.81
C ASN A 51 16.55 1.60 -28.56
N ILE A 52 15.48 2.14 -27.95
CA ILE A 52 14.82 1.52 -26.79
C ILE A 52 14.38 0.07 -27.10
N PHE A 53 13.76 -0.16 -28.25
CA PHE A 53 13.35 -1.50 -28.66
C PHE A 53 14.54 -2.38 -29.06
N LYS A 54 15.54 -1.81 -29.74
CA LYS A 54 16.77 -2.53 -30.10
C LYS A 54 17.54 -3.03 -28.88
N ASP A 55 17.57 -2.22 -27.81
CA ASP A 55 18.26 -2.54 -26.57
C ASP A 55 17.46 -3.53 -25.70
N GLY A 56 16.23 -3.87 -26.09
CA GLY A 56 15.34 -4.76 -25.35
C GLY A 56 14.82 -4.19 -24.04
N GLU A 57 14.85 -2.86 -23.86
CA GLU A 57 14.35 -2.21 -22.63
C GLU A 57 12.83 -2.32 -22.52
N LEU A 58 12.12 -2.23 -23.65
CA LEU A 58 10.67 -2.33 -23.73
C LEU A 58 10.28 -3.26 -24.88
N ASP A 59 9.20 -4.02 -24.68
CA ASP A 59 8.60 -4.86 -25.71
C ASP A 59 7.60 -4.04 -26.56
N GLU A 60 7.87 -3.91 -27.86
CA GLU A 60 7.04 -3.11 -28.78
C GLU A 60 5.57 -3.56 -28.77
N GLU A 61 5.28 -4.86 -28.59
CA GLU A 61 3.90 -5.38 -28.60
C GLU A 61 3.07 -4.91 -27.39
N LEU A 62 3.72 -4.62 -26.25
CA LEU A 62 3.06 -4.18 -25.03
C LEU A 62 2.86 -2.66 -24.97
N VAL A 63 3.78 -1.90 -25.58
CA VAL A 63 3.88 -0.45 -25.37
C VAL A 63 3.49 0.39 -26.59
N VAL A 64 3.14 -0.24 -27.73
CA VAL A 64 2.73 0.45 -28.96
C VAL A 64 1.32 0.05 -29.37
N ARG A 65 0.50 1.05 -29.72
CA ARG A 65 -0.84 0.85 -30.29
C ARG A 65 -1.04 1.69 -31.54
N ASN A 66 -1.82 1.17 -32.48
CA ASN A 66 -2.25 1.90 -33.67
C ASN A 66 -3.64 2.49 -33.43
N PHE A 67 -3.74 3.82 -33.45
CA PHE A 67 -5.02 4.51 -33.41
C PHE A 67 -5.37 5.03 -34.80
N ARG A 68 -6.65 4.93 -35.16
CA ARG A 68 -7.15 5.48 -36.42
C ARG A 68 -7.38 6.99 -36.24
N THR A 69 -6.56 7.80 -36.91
CA THR A 69 -6.67 9.25 -36.87
C THR A 69 -7.20 9.76 -38.21
N THR A 70 -8.25 10.58 -38.18
CA THR A 70 -8.81 11.22 -39.37
C THR A 70 -8.18 12.61 -39.54
N THR A 71 -7.47 12.81 -40.65
CA THR A 71 -6.81 14.07 -40.99
C THR A 71 -7.38 14.61 -42.30
N GLN A 72 -7.25 15.92 -42.57
CA GLN A 72 -7.64 16.45 -43.89
C GLN A 72 -6.81 15.81 -44.99
N HIS A 73 -7.44 15.56 -46.13
CA HIS A 73 -6.77 15.03 -47.31
C HIS A 73 -5.80 16.08 -47.84
N GLY A 74 -4.50 15.78 -47.80
CA GLY A 74 -3.44 16.75 -48.14
C GLY A 74 -3.43 17.23 -49.60
N ALA A 75 -4.26 16.63 -50.45
CA ALA A 75 -4.38 16.95 -51.88
C ALA A 75 -5.74 17.53 -52.29
N VAL A 76 -6.78 17.39 -51.46
CA VAL A 76 -8.15 17.81 -51.83
C VAL A 76 -8.82 18.52 -50.66
N LYS A 77 -9.13 19.80 -50.86
CA LYS A 77 -9.78 20.65 -49.86
C LYS A 77 -11.21 20.12 -49.62
N GLY A 78 -11.52 19.76 -48.37
CA GLY A 78 -12.87 19.30 -47.97
C GLY A 78 -13.05 17.78 -47.79
N LEU A 79 -12.08 16.95 -48.17
CA LEU A 79 -12.08 15.50 -47.92
C LEU A 79 -11.23 15.15 -46.70
N THR A 80 -11.61 14.11 -45.98
CA THR A 80 -10.84 13.57 -44.84
C THR A 80 -10.26 12.19 -45.20
N GLN A 81 -9.06 11.91 -44.70
CA GLN A 81 -8.37 10.63 -44.84
C GLN A 81 -8.14 10.04 -43.44
N SER A 82 -8.50 8.77 -43.23
CA SER A 82 -8.14 8.04 -42.02
C SER A 82 -6.78 7.37 -42.22
N LYS A 83 -5.84 7.60 -41.29
CA LYS A 83 -4.56 6.89 -41.24
C LYS A 83 -4.37 6.24 -39.87
N ASN A 84 -3.78 5.06 -39.87
CA ASN A 84 -3.32 4.44 -38.62
C ASN A 84 -2.02 5.11 -38.20
N VAL A 85 -2.02 5.66 -36.98
CA VAL A 85 -0.86 6.33 -36.38
C VAL A 85 -0.42 5.52 -35.17
N LYS A 86 0.88 5.26 -35.05
CA LYS A 86 1.48 4.63 -33.86
C LYS A 86 1.47 5.61 -32.69
N TYR A 87 0.94 5.15 -31.57
CA TYR A 87 1.02 5.78 -30.26
C TYR A 87 1.82 4.89 -29.32
N TYR A 88 2.49 5.53 -28.38
CA TYR A 88 3.41 4.93 -27.43
C TYR A 88 2.90 5.24 -26.02
N ASN A 89 2.95 4.25 -25.14
CA ASN A 89 2.48 4.38 -23.77
C ASN A 89 3.43 5.24 -22.91
N LEU A 90 3.08 5.41 -21.63
CA LEU A 90 3.86 6.20 -20.68
C LEU A 90 5.31 5.69 -20.49
N ASP A 91 5.56 4.38 -20.57
CA ASP A 91 6.90 3.81 -20.38
C ASP A 91 7.88 4.30 -21.45
N VAL A 92 7.44 4.30 -22.71
CA VAL A 92 8.24 4.84 -23.82
C VAL A 92 8.51 6.33 -23.62
N VAL A 93 7.50 7.09 -23.16
CA VAL A 93 7.64 8.54 -22.91
C VAL A 93 8.69 8.81 -21.83
N ILE A 94 8.68 8.02 -20.75
CA ILE A 94 9.66 8.10 -19.66
C ILE A 94 11.06 7.75 -20.20
N SER A 95 11.20 6.61 -20.88
CA SER A 95 12.48 6.15 -21.44
C SER A 95 13.09 7.13 -22.44
N VAL A 96 12.26 7.80 -23.26
CA VAL A 96 12.68 8.89 -24.14
C VAL A 96 13.10 10.11 -23.33
N GLY A 97 12.33 10.51 -22.31
CA GLY A 97 12.64 11.68 -21.46
C GLY A 97 14.01 11.59 -20.78
N TYR A 98 14.43 10.39 -20.38
CA TYR A 98 15.78 10.15 -19.84
C TYR A 98 16.90 10.29 -20.88
N ARG A 99 16.63 9.99 -22.16
CA ARG A 99 17.63 10.00 -23.25
C ARG A 99 17.73 11.33 -23.98
N VAL A 100 16.66 12.11 -24.01
CA VAL A 100 16.62 13.35 -24.78
C VAL A 100 17.55 14.40 -24.18
N LYS A 101 18.44 14.93 -25.03
CA LYS A 101 19.31 16.08 -24.72
C LYS A 101 18.60 17.40 -25.07
N SER A 102 17.67 17.84 -24.22
CA SER A 102 17.01 19.14 -24.32
C SER A 102 16.86 19.79 -22.95
N HIS A 103 16.58 21.10 -22.92
CA HIS A 103 16.26 21.81 -21.68
C HIS A 103 15.05 21.18 -20.97
N ARG A 104 14.01 20.79 -21.74
CA ARG A 104 12.85 20.07 -21.23
C ARG A 104 13.18 18.67 -20.70
N GLY A 105 14.07 17.94 -21.36
CA GLY A 105 14.57 16.66 -20.86
C GLY A 105 15.36 16.79 -19.56
N VAL A 106 16.13 17.87 -19.39
CA VAL A 106 16.82 18.18 -18.13
C VAL A 106 15.81 18.42 -17.00
N HIS A 107 14.78 19.23 -17.24
CA HIS A 107 13.71 19.48 -16.26
C HIS A 107 12.94 18.21 -15.91
N PHE A 108 12.56 17.41 -16.90
CA PHE A 108 11.92 16.11 -16.69
C PHE A 108 12.76 15.21 -15.78
N ARG A 109 14.07 15.10 -16.04
CA ARG A 109 14.97 14.29 -15.20
C ARG A 109 15.11 14.85 -13.79
N LYS A 110 15.18 16.18 -13.62
CA LYS A 110 15.20 16.81 -12.28
C LYS A 110 13.92 16.48 -11.50
N TRP A 111 12.76 16.63 -12.14
CA TRP A 111 11.46 16.29 -11.56
C TRP A 111 11.37 14.81 -11.19
N ALA A 112 11.68 13.90 -12.11
CA ALA A 112 11.64 12.46 -11.86
C ALA A 112 12.62 12.04 -10.75
N THR A 113 13.81 12.65 -10.71
CA THR A 113 14.79 12.42 -9.63
C THR A 113 14.27 12.91 -8.28
N ALA A 114 13.59 14.05 -8.24
CA ALA A 114 12.97 14.56 -7.02
C ALA A 114 11.86 13.61 -6.52
N LEU A 115 11.01 13.11 -7.42
CA LEU A 115 9.95 12.15 -7.11
C LEU A 115 10.53 10.85 -6.54
N ILE A 116 11.56 10.28 -7.18
CA ILE A 116 12.24 9.07 -6.71
C ILE A 116 12.89 9.33 -5.35
N LYS A 117 13.58 10.47 -5.19
CA LYS A 117 14.24 10.83 -3.93
C LYS A 117 13.22 11.00 -2.80
N GLU A 118 12.10 11.65 -3.07
CA GLU A 118 11.02 11.80 -2.10
C GLU A 118 10.47 10.44 -1.67
N TYR A 119 10.17 9.55 -2.63
CA TYR A 119 9.72 8.20 -2.34
C TYR A 119 10.75 7.40 -1.51
N LEU A 120 12.03 7.48 -1.86
CA LEU A 120 13.09 6.77 -1.13
C LEU A 120 13.29 7.29 0.31
N ILE A 121 13.08 8.59 0.54
CA ILE A 121 13.25 9.20 1.88
C ILE A 121 12.00 9.05 2.74
N LYS A 122 10.82 9.37 2.18
CA LYS A 122 9.55 9.44 2.92
C LYS A 122 8.74 8.14 2.86
N GLY A 123 8.99 7.29 1.87
CA GLY A 123 8.20 6.08 1.59
C GLY A 123 6.95 6.31 0.73
N PHE A 124 6.70 7.55 0.29
CA PHE A 124 5.56 7.89 -0.57
C PHE A 124 5.89 9.13 -1.43
N ALA A 125 5.17 9.28 -2.55
CA ALA A 125 5.13 10.50 -3.36
C ALA A 125 3.67 10.74 -3.78
N MET A 126 3.20 11.99 -3.73
CA MET A 126 1.79 12.33 -3.89
C MET A 126 1.61 13.60 -4.72
N ASN A 127 0.59 13.61 -5.58
CA ASN A 127 0.18 14.81 -6.31
C ASN A 127 -1.07 15.40 -5.64
N ASP A 128 -0.86 16.31 -4.69
CA ASP A 128 -1.93 16.90 -3.88
C ASP A 128 -2.98 17.66 -4.70
N GLU A 129 -2.56 18.40 -5.73
CA GLU A 129 -3.45 19.17 -6.59
C GLU A 129 -4.38 18.25 -7.38
N LEU A 130 -3.85 17.18 -7.97
CA LEU A 130 -4.64 16.18 -8.69
C LEU A 130 -5.66 15.49 -7.78
N LEU A 131 -5.28 15.18 -6.53
CA LEU A 131 -6.19 14.56 -5.57
C LEU A 131 -7.30 15.52 -5.11
N LYS A 132 -7.01 16.83 -5.00
CA LYS A 132 -7.99 17.86 -4.64
C LYS A 132 -9.00 18.14 -5.74
N GLU A 133 -8.60 18.11 -7.02
CA GLU A 133 -9.44 18.47 -8.17
C GLU A 133 -10.37 17.34 -8.67
N ALA A 134 -10.71 16.36 -7.82
CA ALA A 134 -11.51 15.17 -8.14
C ALA A 134 -10.88 14.20 -9.18
N GLY A 135 -9.64 14.45 -9.61
CA GLY A 135 -8.88 13.62 -10.56
C GLY A 135 -8.37 12.29 -9.98
N GLY A 136 -8.56 12.07 -8.67
CA GLY A 136 -8.18 10.83 -7.99
C GLY A 136 -9.15 9.66 -8.16
N GLY A 137 -10.41 9.89 -8.56
CA GLY A 137 -11.41 8.81 -8.68
C GLY A 137 -11.38 7.81 -7.50
N ASN A 138 -11.41 6.50 -7.82
CA ASN A 138 -11.27 5.42 -6.83
C ASN A 138 -9.88 5.33 -6.17
N TYR A 139 -8.84 5.98 -6.73
CA TYR A 139 -7.48 5.91 -6.21
C TYR A 139 -7.31 6.66 -4.89
N PHE A 140 -8.12 7.70 -4.63
CA PHE A 140 -8.10 8.36 -3.31
C PHE A 140 -8.62 7.43 -2.21
N ASP A 141 -9.71 6.72 -2.48
CA ASP A 141 -10.26 5.72 -1.55
C ASP A 141 -9.30 4.54 -1.36
N GLU A 142 -8.64 4.10 -2.42
CA GLU A 142 -7.59 3.07 -2.34
C GLU A 142 -6.41 3.54 -1.48
N LEU A 143 -5.95 4.78 -1.66
CA LEU A 143 -4.89 5.38 -0.85
C LEU A 143 -5.30 5.44 0.63
N LEU A 144 -6.53 5.88 0.92
CA LEU A 144 -7.05 5.88 2.29
C LEU A 144 -7.12 4.48 2.88
N ALA A 145 -7.52 3.46 2.10
CA ALA A 145 -7.53 2.08 2.54
C ALA A 145 -6.11 1.57 2.87
N ARG A 146 -5.13 1.84 2.02
CA ARG A 146 -3.71 1.51 2.27
C ARG A 146 -3.17 2.21 3.52
N ILE A 147 -3.47 3.50 3.70
CA ILE A 147 -3.08 4.25 4.91
C ILE A 147 -3.71 3.64 6.17
N ARG A 148 -5.00 3.27 6.12
CA ARG A 148 -5.69 2.60 7.24
C ARG A 148 -5.06 1.25 7.56
N ASP A 149 -4.68 0.46 6.56
CA ASP A 149 -3.99 -0.82 6.81
C ASP A 149 -2.59 -0.63 7.41
N ILE A 150 -1.82 0.35 6.94
CA ILE A 150 -0.52 0.71 7.52
C ILE A 150 -0.67 1.14 8.98
N ARG A 151 -1.64 2.02 9.27
CA ARG A 151 -1.91 2.55 10.62
C ARG A 151 -2.42 1.46 11.57
N SER A 152 -3.21 0.51 11.06
CA SER A 152 -3.73 -0.61 11.83
C SER A 152 -2.79 -1.82 11.90
N SER A 153 -1.63 -1.76 11.23
CA SER A 153 -0.59 -2.74 11.51
C SER A 153 -0.34 -2.72 13.02
N GLU A 154 -0.44 -3.88 13.68
CA GLU A 154 -0.46 -3.94 15.15
C GLU A 154 0.67 -3.09 15.74
N LYS A 155 1.88 -3.17 15.19
CA LYS A 155 3.02 -2.36 15.63
C LYS A 155 2.79 -0.84 15.57
N VAL A 156 2.23 -0.31 14.48
CA VAL A 156 2.03 1.15 14.30
C VAL A 156 0.84 1.62 15.12
N PHE A 157 -0.24 0.83 15.14
CA PHE A 157 -1.39 1.10 16.00
C PHE A 157 -0.96 1.19 17.46
N TRP A 158 -0.25 0.17 17.94
CA TRP A 158 0.21 0.10 19.31
C TRP A 158 1.18 1.20 19.67
N ARG A 159 2.03 1.63 18.72
CA ARG A 159 2.88 2.80 18.93
C ARG A 159 2.06 4.06 19.13
N LYS A 160 1.06 4.33 18.28
CA LYS A 160 0.19 5.51 18.42
C LYS A 160 -0.64 5.49 19.71
N VAL A 161 -1.16 4.32 20.08
CA VAL A 161 -1.83 4.13 21.37
C VAL A 161 -0.83 4.46 22.48
N LEU A 162 0.38 3.90 22.48
CA LEU A 162 1.38 4.24 23.50
C LEU A 162 1.74 5.73 23.52
N ASP A 163 1.83 6.40 22.36
CA ASP A 163 2.11 7.83 22.28
C ASP A 163 1.02 8.64 23.00
N VAL A 164 -0.26 8.37 22.73
CA VAL A 164 -1.39 8.99 23.44
C VAL A 164 -1.36 8.65 24.93
N TYR A 165 -1.21 7.38 25.28
CA TYR A 165 -1.28 6.94 26.68
C TYR A 165 -0.11 7.46 27.50
N SER A 166 1.04 7.69 26.88
CA SER A 166 2.20 8.32 27.52
C SER A 166 1.94 9.77 27.94
N THR A 167 0.88 10.41 27.42
CA THR A 167 0.43 11.74 27.86
C THR A 167 -0.41 11.69 29.14
N SER A 168 -0.80 10.50 29.60
CA SER A 168 -1.58 10.35 30.83
C SER A 168 -0.75 10.77 32.04
N ILE A 169 -1.39 11.44 33.00
CA ILE A 169 -0.73 11.97 34.20
C ILE A 169 -0.09 10.85 35.04
N ASP A 170 -0.75 9.69 35.09
CA ASP A 170 -0.37 8.53 35.89
C ASP A 170 0.41 7.46 35.10
N TYR A 171 0.87 7.77 33.88
CA TYR A 171 1.60 6.80 33.07
C TYR A 171 2.98 6.49 33.63
N ASP A 172 3.23 5.20 33.92
CA ASP A 172 4.56 4.66 34.19
C ASP A 172 4.80 3.38 33.38
N PRO A 173 5.81 3.34 32.48
CA PRO A 173 6.09 2.18 31.63
C PRO A 173 6.49 0.91 32.40
N LYS A 174 6.87 1.02 33.68
CA LYS A 174 7.28 -0.12 34.52
C LYS A 174 6.14 -0.76 35.29
N THR A 175 4.94 -0.16 35.28
CA THR A 175 3.81 -0.67 36.04
C THR A 175 3.08 -1.78 35.30
N GLU A 176 2.57 -2.75 36.06
CA GLU A 176 1.67 -3.78 35.53
C GLU A 176 0.37 -3.17 34.97
N GLN A 177 -0.04 -2.02 35.51
CA GLN A 177 -1.21 -1.26 35.08
C GLN A 177 -1.11 -0.85 33.61
N SER A 178 0.03 -0.30 33.17
CA SER A 178 0.27 0.06 31.76
C SER A 178 0.11 -1.14 30.82
N VAL A 179 0.62 -2.31 31.20
CA VAL A 179 0.48 -3.56 30.42
C VAL A 179 -0.97 -4.05 30.42
N MET A 180 -1.69 -3.92 31.53
CA MET A 180 -3.08 -4.36 31.66
C MET A 180 -4.03 -3.48 30.84
N VAL A 181 -3.82 -2.16 30.83
CA VAL A 181 -4.55 -1.20 30.01
C VAL A 181 -4.41 -1.56 28.53
N PHE A 182 -3.19 -1.82 28.09
CA PHE A 182 -2.90 -2.25 26.72
C PHE A 182 -3.68 -3.51 26.32
N LYS A 183 -3.60 -4.57 27.13
CA LYS A 183 -4.33 -5.83 26.89
C LYS A 183 -5.84 -5.61 26.85
N THR A 184 -6.35 -4.69 27.68
CA THR A 184 -7.77 -4.36 27.76
C THR A 184 -8.25 -3.71 26.47
N ILE A 185 -7.53 -2.71 25.95
CA ILE A 185 -7.88 -2.02 24.69
C ILE A 185 -7.89 -3.01 23.53
N GLN A 186 -6.84 -3.85 23.43
CA GLN A 186 -6.76 -4.88 22.38
C GLN A 186 -7.97 -5.79 22.40
N ASN A 187 -8.27 -6.37 23.55
CA ASN A 187 -9.37 -7.31 23.64
C ASN A 187 -10.72 -6.66 23.40
N LYS A 188 -10.93 -5.41 23.86
CA LYS A 188 -12.15 -4.64 23.56
C LYS A 188 -12.32 -4.36 22.07
N MET A 189 -11.26 -3.97 21.37
CA MET A 189 -11.30 -3.73 19.92
C MET A 189 -11.57 -5.00 19.10
N HIS A 190 -10.89 -6.10 19.43
CA HIS A 190 -11.12 -7.40 18.80
C HIS A 190 -12.56 -7.87 19.05
N TRP A 191 -13.04 -7.78 20.30
CA TRP A 191 -14.40 -8.17 20.66
C TRP A 191 -15.46 -7.35 19.91
N ALA A 192 -15.32 -6.02 19.87
CA ALA A 192 -16.27 -5.16 19.18
C ALA A 192 -16.29 -5.38 17.65
N THR A 193 -15.21 -5.93 17.09
CA THR A 193 -15.11 -6.23 15.66
C THR A 193 -15.77 -7.56 15.31
N HIS A 194 -15.44 -8.64 16.03
CA HIS A 194 -15.79 -10.02 15.64
C HIS A 194 -16.19 -10.95 16.81
N GLY A 195 -16.40 -10.40 18.00
CA GLY A 195 -16.92 -11.14 19.16
C GLY A 195 -15.92 -12.07 19.84
N GLU A 196 -14.62 -11.90 19.58
CA GLU A 196 -13.56 -12.71 20.20
C GLU A 196 -12.44 -11.81 20.73
N THR A 197 -11.78 -12.22 21.82
CA THR A 197 -10.51 -11.62 22.23
C THR A 197 -9.38 -12.03 21.28
N ALA A 198 -8.26 -11.30 21.26
CA ALA A 198 -7.14 -11.61 20.38
C ALA A 198 -6.62 -13.06 20.57
N ALA A 199 -6.54 -13.52 21.81
CA ALA A 199 -6.12 -14.89 22.14
C ALA A 199 -7.14 -15.94 21.67
N GLU A 200 -8.44 -15.67 21.79
CA GLU A 200 -9.49 -16.56 21.30
C GLU A 200 -9.47 -16.68 19.78
N THR A 201 -9.29 -15.57 19.07
CA THR A 201 -9.15 -15.54 17.61
C THR A 201 -8.01 -16.45 17.15
N VAL A 202 -6.80 -16.28 17.72
CA VAL A 202 -5.65 -17.13 17.39
C VAL A 202 -5.97 -18.59 17.70
N TYR A 203 -6.44 -18.88 18.91
CA TYR A 203 -6.68 -20.26 19.36
C TYR A 203 -7.75 -20.97 18.53
N LYS A 204 -8.84 -20.30 18.15
CA LYS A 204 -9.93 -20.91 17.38
C LYS A 204 -9.60 -21.04 15.90
N ARG A 205 -8.89 -20.06 15.33
CA ARG A 205 -8.70 -19.98 13.87
C ARG A 205 -7.47 -20.73 13.38
N VAL A 206 -6.42 -20.84 14.19
CA VAL A 206 -5.22 -21.62 13.87
C VAL A 206 -5.54 -23.09 13.58
N GLY A 207 -5.00 -23.62 12.47
CA GLY A 207 -5.05 -25.05 12.19
C GLY A 207 -4.17 -25.48 11.02
N SER A 208 -3.29 -26.45 11.24
CA SER A 208 -2.33 -27.00 10.26
C SER A 208 -2.97 -27.77 9.10
N ALA A 209 -4.27 -28.04 9.17
CA ALA A 209 -5.06 -28.60 8.08
C ALA A 209 -5.60 -27.54 7.11
N LYS A 210 -5.68 -26.27 7.55
CA LYS A 210 -6.14 -25.16 6.72
C LYS A 210 -4.99 -24.65 5.84
N GLN A 211 -5.35 -24.05 4.70
CA GLN A 211 -4.39 -23.31 3.89
C GLN A 211 -3.71 -22.24 4.75
N ASN A 212 -2.38 -22.15 4.65
CA ASN A 212 -1.57 -21.18 5.39
C ASN A 212 -1.82 -21.18 6.92
N ILE A 213 -2.15 -22.33 7.50
CA ILE A 213 -2.47 -22.48 8.94
C ILE A 213 -3.73 -21.70 9.38
N GLY A 214 -4.54 -21.23 8.42
CA GLY A 214 -5.70 -20.38 8.66
C GLY A 214 -5.41 -18.88 8.64
N LEU A 215 -4.17 -18.48 8.33
CA LEU A 215 -3.82 -17.07 8.15
C LEU A 215 -4.38 -16.55 6.82
N THR A 216 -4.98 -15.37 6.87
CA THR A 216 -5.51 -14.61 5.73
C THR A 216 -4.51 -13.57 5.23
N SER A 217 -3.62 -13.10 6.10
CA SER A 217 -2.59 -12.11 5.77
C SER A 217 -1.26 -12.46 6.44
N PHE A 218 -0.18 -12.50 5.65
CA PHE A 218 1.19 -12.72 6.11
C PHE A 218 2.18 -12.25 5.04
N LYS A 219 3.45 -12.10 5.41
CA LYS A 219 4.51 -11.64 4.52
C LYS A 219 5.18 -12.81 3.81
N GLY A 220 5.36 -12.66 2.49
CA GLY A 220 6.02 -13.67 1.67
C GLY A 220 5.09 -14.83 1.30
N GLU A 221 5.67 -15.93 0.81
CA GLU A 221 4.90 -17.07 0.29
C GLU A 221 4.51 -18.09 1.36
N ILE A 222 5.27 -18.16 2.46
CA ILE A 222 5.06 -19.11 3.55
C ILE A 222 4.98 -18.34 4.87
N PRO A 223 3.92 -18.56 5.67
CA PRO A 223 3.81 -17.94 6.98
C PRO A 223 5.00 -18.26 7.89
N THR A 224 5.37 -17.28 8.70
CA THR A 224 6.38 -17.45 9.75
C THR A 224 5.74 -17.80 11.09
N LYS A 225 6.53 -18.41 11.98
CA LYS A 225 6.07 -18.75 13.34
C LYS A 225 5.52 -17.54 14.09
N LYS A 226 6.17 -16.37 13.96
CA LYS A 226 5.74 -15.14 14.64
C LYS A 226 4.38 -14.65 14.14
N GLU A 227 4.09 -14.82 12.86
CA GLU A 227 2.81 -14.41 12.28
C GLU A 227 1.64 -15.26 12.79
N THR A 228 1.90 -16.49 13.27
CA THR A 228 0.86 -17.32 13.88
C THR A 228 0.38 -16.82 15.23
N GLU A 229 1.12 -15.92 15.88
CA GLU A 229 0.79 -15.33 17.19
C GLU A 229 -0.09 -14.07 17.05
N ILE A 230 -0.15 -13.50 15.84
CA ILE A 230 -0.80 -12.22 15.54
C ILE A 230 -2.26 -12.47 15.21
N ALA A 231 -3.18 -11.96 16.05
CA ALA A 231 -4.62 -12.19 15.86
C ALA A 231 -5.16 -11.53 14.58
N LYS A 232 -4.66 -10.34 14.21
CA LYS A 232 -5.04 -9.63 12.97
C LYS A 232 -4.88 -10.51 11.72
N ASN A 233 -3.86 -11.37 11.69
CA ASN A 233 -3.55 -12.20 10.52
C ASN A 233 -4.55 -13.33 10.27
N TYR A 234 -5.51 -13.56 11.17
CA TYR A 234 -6.59 -14.55 11.01
C TYR A 234 -7.95 -13.91 10.70
N LEU A 235 -8.01 -12.59 10.54
CA LEU A 235 -9.24 -11.87 10.25
C LEU A 235 -9.57 -11.92 8.77
N SER A 236 -10.85 -12.07 8.45
CA SER A 236 -11.36 -11.86 7.09
C SER A 236 -11.17 -10.39 6.66
N GLU A 237 -11.28 -10.14 5.36
CA GLU A 237 -11.16 -8.78 4.80
C GLU A 237 -12.17 -7.81 5.43
N ASP A 238 -13.42 -8.24 5.62
CA ASP A 238 -14.47 -7.44 6.24
C ASP A 238 -14.18 -7.14 7.72
N GLU A 239 -13.78 -8.15 8.49
CA GLU A 239 -13.40 -7.97 9.90
C GLU A 239 -12.20 -7.04 10.03
N LEU A 240 -11.20 -7.19 9.17
CA LEU A 240 -10.00 -6.35 9.17
C LEU A 240 -10.35 -4.90 8.79
N ASN A 241 -11.23 -4.68 7.81
CA ASN A 241 -11.70 -3.35 7.44
C ASN A 241 -12.45 -2.66 8.60
N ILE A 242 -13.34 -3.39 9.28
CA ILE A 242 -14.06 -2.88 10.46
C ILE A 242 -13.07 -2.54 11.58
N LEU A 243 -12.16 -3.47 11.91
CA LEU A 243 -11.15 -3.25 12.95
C LEU A 243 -10.32 -2.01 12.65
N ASN A 244 -9.83 -1.87 11.42
CA ASN A 244 -9.02 -0.74 10.99
C ASN A 244 -9.76 0.59 11.14
N ARG A 245 -11.05 0.63 10.78
CA ARG A 245 -11.88 1.84 10.91
C ARG A 245 -12.14 2.20 12.37
N MET A 246 -12.45 1.22 13.22
CA MET A 246 -12.66 1.44 14.66
C MET A 246 -11.40 1.96 15.34
N VAL A 247 -10.27 1.34 15.02
CA VAL A 247 -8.94 1.76 15.47
C VAL A 247 -8.63 3.19 15.05
N THR A 248 -8.85 3.54 13.78
CA THR A 248 -8.64 4.89 13.27
C THR A 248 -9.51 5.88 14.04
N ALA A 249 -10.81 5.64 14.14
CA ALA A 249 -11.75 6.56 14.80
C ALA A 249 -11.41 6.79 16.28
N TYR A 250 -11.05 5.73 17.02
CA TYR A 250 -10.64 5.86 18.42
C TYR A 250 -9.37 6.70 18.57
N LEU A 251 -8.39 6.49 17.70
CA LEU A 251 -7.16 7.28 17.70
C LEU A 251 -7.41 8.76 17.34
N GLU A 252 -8.34 9.08 16.44
CA GLU A 252 -8.71 10.49 16.17
C GLU A 252 -9.30 11.17 17.41
N ILE A 253 -10.18 10.47 18.15
CA ILE A 253 -10.74 10.99 19.41
C ILE A 253 -9.63 11.26 20.42
N ALA A 254 -8.67 10.34 20.51
CA ALA A 254 -7.55 10.47 21.41
C ALA A 254 -6.60 11.62 21.03
N GLU A 255 -6.33 11.81 19.74
CA GLU A 255 -5.53 12.92 19.25
C GLU A 255 -6.24 14.28 19.50
N ILE A 256 -7.57 14.35 19.35
CA ILE A 256 -8.36 15.55 19.69
C ILE A 256 -8.23 15.90 21.18
N GLN A 257 -8.41 14.94 22.09
CA GLN A 257 -8.27 15.20 23.53
C GLN A 257 -6.86 15.65 23.91
N ALA A 258 -5.83 15.06 23.29
CA ALA A 258 -4.45 15.49 23.48
C ALA A 258 -4.23 16.94 23.00
N LEU A 259 -4.80 17.33 21.85
CA LEU A 259 -4.72 18.69 21.31
C LEU A 259 -5.46 19.71 22.18
N GLU A 260 -6.62 19.33 22.74
CA GLU A 260 -7.41 20.16 23.66
C GLU A 260 -6.76 20.30 25.05
N ARG A 261 -5.64 19.63 25.30
CA ARG A 261 -4.90 19.62 26.58
C ARG A 261 -5.78 19.23 27.77
N THR A 262 -6.77 18.37 27.54
CA THR A 262 -7.58 17.82 28.62
C THR A 262 -6.73 16.86 29.44
N PRO A 263 -6.59 17.05 30.75
CA PRO A 263 -5.84 16.12 31.59
C PRO A 263 -6.54 14.77 31.63
N MET A 264 -5.80 13.72 31.26
CA MET A 264 -6.31 12.35 31.18
C MET A 264 -5.49 11.41 32.07
N TYR A 265 -6.17 10.45 32.69
CA TYR A 265 -5.54 9.30 33.37
C TYR A 265 -5.71 8.03 32.53
N MET A 266 -4.88 7.01 32.77
CA MET A 266 -4.96 5.73 32.04
C MET A 266 -6.37 5.10 32.08
N ALA A 267 -7.06 5.23 33.22
CA ALA A 267 -8.43 4.74 33.37
C ALA A 267 -9.45 5.52 32.54
N ASP A 268 -9.23 6.81 32.31
CA ASP A 268 -10.14 7.65 31.53
C ASP A 268 -10.10 7.29 30.06
N TRP A 269 -8.94 6.89 29.55
CA TRP A 269 -8.83 6.35 28.20
C TRP A 269 -9.65 5.05 28.01
N ILE A 270 -9.67 4.17 29.01
CA ILE A 270 -10.53 2.96 28.96
C ILE A 270 -12.01 3.35 28.97
N LYS A 271 -12.41 4.33 29.80
CA LYS A 271 -13.79 4.83 29.81
C LYS A 271 -14.18 5.46 28.48
N GLN A 272 -13.29 6.25 27.87
CA GLN A 272 -13.53 6.84 26.56
C GLN A 272 -13.68 5.79 25.48
N LEU A 273 -12.87 4.73 25.52
CA LEU A 273 -13.05 3.57 24.64
C LEU A 273 -14.43 2.95 24.83
N ASP A 274 -14.89 2.75 26.05
CA ASP A 274 -16.21 2.18 26.32
C ASP A 274 -17.35 3.07 25.79
N VAL A 275 -17.24 4.39 25.94
CA VAL A 275 -18.20 5.35 25.37
C VAL A 275 -18.22 5.25 23.85
N PHE A 276 -17.04 5.22 23.22
CA PHE A 276 -16.90 5.07 21.77
C PHE A 276 -17.52 3.77 21.25
N LEU A 277 -17.23 2.64 21.91
CA LEU A 277 -17.79 1.33 21.53
C LEU A 277 -19.32 1.30 21.70
N LYS A 278 -19.85 1.89 22.77
CA LYS A 278 -21.30 2.00 22.98
C LYS A 278 -21.97 2.85 21.90
N MET A 279 -21.38 3.99 21.55
CA MET A 279 -21.92 4.91 20.54
C MET A 279 -21.95 4.28 19.14
N THR A 280 -21.02 3.38 18.84
CA THR A 280 -20.97 2.63 17.57
C THR A 280 -21.88 1.40 17.55
N GLY A 281 -22.71 1.20 18.59
CA GLY A 281 -23.66 0.09 18.69
C GLY A 281 -22.99 -1.28 18.89
N LYS A 282 -21.73 -1.30 19.35
CA LYS A 282 -20.97 -2.53 19.56
C LYS A 282 -21.12 -3.04 20.98
N GLU A 283 -21.11 -4.36 21.13
CA GLU A 283 -21.03 -4.98 22.44
C GLU A 283 -19.66 -4.73 23.08
N ILE A 284 -19.66 -4.34 24.34
CA ILE A 284 -18.43 -4.06 25.10
C ILE A 284 -18.05 -5.33 25.86
N LEU A 285 -16.79 -5.73 25.71
CA LEU A 285 -16.23 -6.83 26.50
C LEU A 285 -16.20 -6.47 27.99
N GLN A 286 -16.96 -7.21 28.80
CA GLN A 286 -17.03 -7.07 30.27
C GLN A 286 -16.24 -8.15 31.04
N HIS A 287 -15.54 -9.05 30.34
CA HIS A 287 -14.76 -10.15 30.93
C HIS A 287 -13.40 -10.31 30.24
N SER A 288 -12.50 -11.13 30.77
CA SER A 288 -11.13 -11.27 30.23
C SER A 288 -10.99 -12.27 29.07
N GLY A 289 -12.08 -12.65 28.41
CA GLY A 289 -12.12 -13.80 27.49
C GLY A 289 -12.07 -15.17 28.20
N LYS A 290 -12.15 -16.26 27.43
CA LYS A 290 -12.10 -17.65 27.92
C LYS A 290 -10.74 -18.33 27.72
N ILE A 291 -9.91 -17.80 26.82
CA ILE A 291 -8.62 -18.39 26.43
C ILE A 291 -7.48 -17.45 26.85
N SER A 292 -6.47 -17.99 27.53
CA SER A 292 -5.27 -17.23 27.89
C SER A 292 -4.33 -17.10 26.68
N HIS A 293 -3.56 -16.00 26.66
CA HIS A 293 -2.56 -15.76 25.63
C HIS A 293 -1.55 -16.93 25.52
N GLN A 294 -1.09 -17.47 26.65
CA GLN A 294 -0.18 -18.61 26.67
C GLN A 294 -0.78 -19.84 25.96
N LYS A 295 -2.04 -20.20 26.24
CA LYS A 295 -2.70 -21.33 25.58
C LYS A 295 -2.86 -21.10 24.07
N ALA A 296 -3.17 -19.87 23.65
CA ALA A 296 -3.24 -19.50 22.25
C ALA A 296 -1.89 -19.67 21.53
N THR A 297 -0.82 -19.15 22.12
CA THR A 297 0.54 -19.22 21.58
C THR A 297 1.07 -20.66 21.52
N GLU A 298 0.84 -21.46 22.56
CA GLU A 298 1.23 -22.88 22.58
C GLU A 298 0.54 -23.68 21.47
N LYS A 299 -0.77 -23.46 21.28
CA LYS A 299 -1.51 -24.07 20.17
C LYS A 299 -0.99 -23.60 18.81
N ALA A 300 -0.81 -22.29 18.63
CA ALA A 300 -0.28 -21.70 17.39
C ALA A 300 1.08 -22.30 17.00
N HIS A 301 1.99 -22.43 17.98
CA HIS A 301 3.31 -23.01 17.76
C HIS A 301 3.25 -24.49 17.42
N THR A 302 2.33 -25.22 18.02
CA THR A 302 2.13 -26.66 17.76
C THR A 302 1.62 -26.89 16.35
N GLU A 303 0.57 -26.17 15.94
CA GLU A 303 0.04 -26.24 14.56
C GLU A 303 1.07 -25.79 13.52
N TYR A 304 1.85 -24.75 13.83
CA TYR A 304 2.93 -24.29 12.95
C TYR A 304 3.99 -25.37 12.71
N LYS A 305 4.40 -26.11 13.75
CA LYS A 305 5.36 -27.22 13.61
C LYS A 305 4.83 -28.29 12.65
N ILE A 306 3.58 -28.71 12.83
CA ILE A 306 2.92 -29.71 11.98
C ILE A 306 2.85 -29.22 10.53
N TYR A 307 2.48 -27.95 10.31
CA TYR A 307 2.42 -27.35 8.98
C TYR A 307 3.81 -27.26 8.32
N LYS A 308 4.85 -26.85 9.06
CA LYS A 308 6.22 -26.78 8.54
C LYS A 308 6.72 -28.16 8.11
N GLU A 309 6.38 -29.22 8.85
CA GLU A 309 6.71 -30.59 8.46
C GLU A 309 5.97 -31.03 7.18
N LYS A 310 4.66 -30.72 7.07
CA LYS A 310 3.89 -30.99 5.84
C LYS A 310 4.48 -30.29 4.61
N ILE A 311 4.86 -29.02 4.75
CA ILE A 311 5.51 -28.27 3.68
C ILE A 311 6.87 -28.89 3.33
N LYS A 312 7.72 -29.18 4.31
CA LYS A 312 9.03 -29.80 4.07
C LYS A 312 8.92 -31.12 3.30
N ASN A 313 7.83 -31.86 3.48
CA ASN A 313 7.57 -33.10 2.75
C ASN A 313 6.99 -32.90 1.35
N ARG A 314 6.44 -31.71 1.05
CA ARG A 314 5.85 -31.33 -0.25
C ARG A 314 6.85 -30.64 -1.20
N ILE A 315 7.91 -30.09 -0.64
CA ILE A 315 8.97 -29.36 -1.34
C ILE A 315 9.84 -30.34 -2.16
N THR A 316 10.05 -30.00 -3.44
CA THR A 316 10.92 -30.75 -4.37
C THR A 316 12.39 -30.72 -3.89
N GLN A 317 13.20 -31.70 -4.29
CA GLN A 317 14.59 -31.80 -3.80
C GLN A 317 15.42 -30.50 -4.00
N VAL A 318 15.16 -29.78 -5.09
CA VAL A 318 15.82 -28.50 -5.42
C VAL A 318 15.50 -27.39 -4.41
N GLU A 319 14.25 -27.27 -4.01
CA GLU A 319 13.82 -26.26 -3.05
C GLU A 319 14.24 -26.62 -1.61
N LYS A 320 14.35 -27.93 -1.29
CA LYS A 320 14.98 -28.40 -0.04
C LYS A 320 16.43 -27.95 0.05
N ASP A 321 17.17 -28.04 -1.06
CA ASP A 321 18.57 -27.63 -1.13
C ASP A 321 18.71 -26.10 -1.02
N PHE A 322 17.80 -25.32 -1.62
CA PHE A 322 17.75 -23.86 -1.50
C PHE A 322 17.49 -23.37 -0.06
N ILE A 323 16.51 -23.96 0.63
CA ILE A 323 16.20 -23.63 2.04
C ILE A 323 17.38 -23.98 2.95
N LYS A 324 18.05 -25.11 2.72
CA LYS A 324 19.24 -25.53 3.47
C LYS A 324 20.39 -24.52 3.33
N GLN A 325 20.53 -23.93 2.15
CA GLN A 325 21.55 -22.92 1.87
C GLN A 325 21.25 -21.59 2.60
N ILE A 326 19.98 -21.17 2.67
CA ILE A 326 19.55 -19.98 3.40
C ILE A 326 19.72 -20.18 4.92
N GLU A 327 19.31 -21.32 5.47
CA GLU A 327 19.45 -21.60 6.91
C GLU A 327 20.93 -21.63 7.35
N ASN A 328 21.83 -22.15 6.51
CA ASN A 328 23.28 -22.14 6.76
C ASN A 328 23.87 -20.71 6.72
N LYS A 329 23.46 -19.85 5.79
CA LYS A 329 23.87 -18.44 5.77
C LYS A 329 23.41 -17.68 7.02
N THR A 330 22.19 -17.96 7.48
CA THR A 330 21.62 -17.28 8.67
C THR A 330 22.31 -17.70 9.97
N LYS A 331 22.83 -18.94 10.06
CA LYS A 331 23.68 -19.37 11.19
C LYS A 331 25.06 -18.73 11.19
N ASN A 332 25.63 -18.47 10.01
CA ASN A 332 26.93 -17.81 9.89
C ASN A 332 26.88 -16.29 10.14
N LEU A 333 25.70 -15.66 10.04
CA LEU A 333 25.48 -14.24 10.39
C LEU A 333 25.23 -14.01 11.90
N LYS A 334 25.14 -15.08 12.70
CA LYS A 334 24.96 -15.03 14.17
C LYS A 334 26.22 -15.45 14.94
N LYS A 335 27.34 -15.65 14.23
CA LYS A 335 28.70 -15.63 14.79
C LYS A 335 29.30 -14.29 14.43
#